data_AF-N0BLN2-F1
#
_entry.id   AF-N0BLN2-F1
#
_cell.length_a   1.000
_cell.length_b   1.000
_cell.length_c   1.000
_cell.angle_alpha   90.00
_cell.angle_beta   90.00
_cell.angle_gamma   90.00
#
_symmetry.space_group_name_H-M   'P 1'
#
loop_
_entity.id
_entity.type
_entity.pdbx_description
1 polymer ?
#
loop_
_entity_poly.entity_id
_entity_poly.type
_entity_poly.pdbx_seq_one_letter_code
_entity_poly.pdbx_strand_id
1 'polypeptide(L)'
;MPSWQEFEELVKDVFEKNDFETRFRVVFRYKGRRSEIDIIAKRFNKILAVDAKRYNRNWYRKSALKREAEKHRKRCENYSKLTNQRVYPVIVSLIDDRLIFYEGCAVVPFDALNDFLLNIDYYLAELFED
;
A
#
# COMPACT_ATOMS: atom_id res chain seq x y z
N MET A 1 -15.21 -15.88 0.79
CA MET A 1 -14.50 -14.61 1.08
C MET A 1 -13.16 -15.00 1.68
N PRO A 2 -12.03 -14.56 1.11
CA PRO A 2 -10.72 -14.92 1.62
C PRO A 2 -10.52 -14.44 3.06
N SER A 3 -9.71 -15.15 3.85
CA SER A 3 -9.19 -14.69 5.13
C SER A 3 -8.38 -13.39 4.96
N TRP A 4 -8.06 -12.69 6.05
CA TRP A 4 -7.18 -11.51 5.96
C TRP A 4 -5.80 -11.88 5.41
N GLN A 5 -5.23 -12.99 5.89
CA GLN A 5 -3.97 -13.52 5.39
C GLN A 5 -4.04 -13.92 3.92
N GLU A 6 -5.10 -14.62 3.51
CA GLU A 6 -5.29 -15.00 2.09
C GLU A 6 -5.38 -13.77 1.20
N PHE A 7 -6.03 -12.68 1.67
CA PHE A 7 -6.08 -11.44 0.91
C PHE A 7 -4.71 -10.76 0.81
N GLU A 8 -3.93 -10.70 1.89
CA GLU A 8 -2.56 -10.21 1.86
C GLU A 8 -1.70 -11.02 0.87
N GLU A 9 -1.85 -12.35 0.84
CA GLU A 9 -1.15 -13.25 -0.09
C GLU A 9 -1.58 -12.99 -1.55
N LEU A 10 -2.88 -12.82 -1.82
CA LEU A 10 -3.37 -12.47 -3.16
C LEU A 10 -2.81 -11.13 -3.65
N VAL A 11 -2.75 -10.12 -2.79
CA VAL A 11 -2.15 -8.82 -3.14
C VAL A 11 -0.67 -9.00 -3.48
N LYS A 12 0.08 -9.73 -2.63
CA LYS A 12 1.49 -10.04 -2.87
C LYS A 12 1.69 -10.73 -4.23
N ASP A 13 0.87 -11.72 -4.55
CA ASP A 13 0.98 -12.46 -5.81
C ASP A 13 0.78 -11.55 -7.04
N VAL A 14 -0.11 -10.56 -6.96
CA VAL A 14 -0.29 -9.57 -8.05
C VAL A 14 0.97 -8.72 -8.24
N PHE A 15 1.61 -8.30 -7.15
CA PHE A 15 2.91 -7.60 -7.21
C PHE A 15 4.00 -8.48 -7.85
N GLU A 16 4.13 -9.72 -7.41
CA GLU A 16 5.15 -10.65 -7.94
C GLU A 16 4.95 -10.97 -9.42
N LYS A 17 3.70 -11.13 -9.87
CA LYS A 17 3.35 -11.29 -11.29
C LYS A 17 3.64 -10.04 -12.14
N ASN A 18 3.81 -8.89 -11.49
CA ASN A 18 4.23 -7.63 -12.11
C ASN A 18 5.73 -7.36 -11.86
N ASP A 19 6.54 -8.40 -11.66
CA ASP A 19 8.00 -8.33 -11.52
C ASP A 19 8.49 -7.51 -10.32
N PHE A 20 7.70 -7.41 -9.25
CA PHE A 20 8.17 -6.87 -7.98
C PHE A 20 8.81 -7.97 -7.12
N GLU A 21 9.96 -7.66 -6.52
CA GLU A 21 10.47 -8.41 -5.38
C GLU A 21 9.66 -8.02 -4.14
N THR A 22 9.06 -9.00 -3.46
CA THR A 22 8.22 -8.71 -2.29
C THR A 22 8.83 -9.24 -0.98
N ARG A 23 8.56 -8.51 0.10
CA ARG A 23 8.79 -8.97 1.48
C ARG A 23 7.50 -8.86 2.26
N PHE A 24 7.08 -9.96 2.86
CA PHE A 24 5.81 -10.07 3.58
C PHE A 24 5.98 -9.79 5.08
N ARG A 25 4.96 -9.18 5.70
CA ARG A 25 4.86 -8.88 7.14
C ARG A 25 6.12 -8.24 7.71
N VAL A 26 6.51 -7.12 7.11
CA VAL A 26 7.76 -6.42 7.44
C VAL A 26 7.58 -5.64 8.73
N VAL A 27 8.11 -6.22 9.81
CA VAL A 27 8.18 -5.58 11.13
C VAL A 27 9.47 -4.77 11.26
N PHE A 28 9.37 -3.53 11.72
CA PHE A 28 10.52 -2.67 11.99
C PHE A 28 10.30 -1.80 13.22
N ARG A 29 11.39 -1.21 13.73
CA ARG A 29 11.37 -0.23 14.83
C ARG A 29 12.04 1.06 14.40
N TYR A 30 11.39 2.19 14.65
CA TYR A 30 11.96 3.52 14.41
C TYR A 30 11.65 4.43 15.60
N LYS A 31 12.69 5.06 16.17
CA LYS A 31 12.60 5.90 17.38
C LYS A 31 11.78 5.25 18.51
N GLY A 32 12.07 3.98 18.79
CA GLY A 32 11.41 3.20 19.85
C GLY A 32 10.01 2.66 19.53
N ARG A 33 9.39 3.07 18.40
CA ARG A 33 8.06 2.60 18.00
C ARG A 33 8.15 1.40 17.05
N ARG A 34 7.47 0.30 17.38
CA ARG A 34 7.30 -0.87 16.51
C ARG A 34 6.20 -0.57 15.48
N SER A 35 6.42 -0.95 14.24
CA SER A 35 5.44 -0.85 13.15
C SER A 35 5.55 -2.06 12.24
N GLU A 36 4.48 -2.32 11.52
CA GLU A 36 4.37 -3.39 10.54
C GLU A 36 3.82 -2.83 9.24
N ILE A 37 4.38 -3.30 8.12
CA ILE A 37 3.90 -3.08 6.76
C ILE A 37 3.65 -4.47 6.17
N ASP A 38 2.45 -4.70 5.66
CA ASP A 38 2.01 -6.03 5.22
C ASP A 38 2.89 -6.53 4.07
N ILE A 39 3.19 -5.66 3.10
CA ILE A 39 4.07 -5.99 1.97
C ILE A 39 4.99 -4.81 1.66
N ILE A 40 6.29 -5.07 1.54
CA ILE A 40 7.22 -4.16 0.85
C ILE A 40 7.47 -4.75 -0.53
N ALA A 41 7.04 -4.03 -1.57
CA ALA A 41 7.24 -4.42 -2.96
C ALA A 41 8.26 -3.49 -3.61
N LYS A 42 9.31 -4.06 -4.23
CA LYS A 42 10.39 -3.33 -4.87
C LYS A 42 10.50 -3.70 -6.35
N ARG A 43 10.58 -2.68 -7.22
CA ARG A 43 10.86 -2.86 -8.65
C ARG A 43 11.68 -1.67 -9.13
N PHE A 44 12.87 -1.93 -9.66
CA PHE A 44 13.85 -0.90 -10.00
C PHE A 44 14.13 0.06 -8.82
N ASN A 45 13.94 1.36 -9.00
CA ASN A 45 14.10 2.39 -7.99
C ASN A 45 12.82 2.69 -7.19
N LYS A 46 11.75 1.90 -7.36
CA LYS A 46 10.44 2.12 -6.72
C LYS A 46 10.26 1.16 -5.56
N ILE A 47 9.83 1.69 -4.42
CA ILE A 47 9.47 0.92 -3.24
C ILE A 47 8.04 1.29 -2.86
N LEU A 48 7.14 0.34 -2.97
CA LEU A 48 5.77 0.47 -2.52
C LEU A 48 5.65 -0.24 -1.18
N ALA A 49 5.23 0.51 -0.17
CA ALA A 49 4.82 -0.05 1.10
C ALA A 49 3.30 -0.23 1.05
N VAL A 50 2.86 -1.47 1.19
CA VAL A 50 1.48 -1.86 0.92
C VAL A 50 0.83 -2.35 2.21
N ASP A 51 -0.39 -1.88 2.43
CA ASP A 51 -1.29 -2.32 3.50
C ASP A 51 -2.56 -2.87 2.86
N ALA A 52 -2.75 -4.18 2.97
CA ALA A 52 -3.88 -4.89 2.37
C ALA A 52 -5.07 -4.77 3.32
N LYS A 53 -6.17 -4.19 2.82
CA LYS A 53 -7.36 -3.90 3.61
C LYS A 53 -8.58 -4.63 3.08
N ARG A 54 -8.94 -5.71 3.77
CA ARG A 54 -10.20 -6.43 3.63
C ARG A 54 -11.33 -5.67 4.33
N TYR A 55 -11.68 -4.49 3.81
CA TYR A 55 -12.81 -3.72 4.29
C TYR A 55 -14.13 -4.45 4.03
N ASN A 56 -15.10 -4.30 4.93
CA ASN A 56 -16.50 -4.66 4.67
C ASN A 56 -17.28 -3.42 4.20
N ARG A 57 -18.45 -3.60 3.57
CA ARG A 57 -19.29 -2.49 3.08
C ARG A 57 -19.61 -1.42 4.15
N ASN A 58 -19.53 -1.76 5.45
CA ASN A 58 -19.80 -0.83 6.56
C ASN A 58 -18.59 0.06 6.92
N TRP A 59 -17.38 -0.28 6.46
CA TRP A 59 -16.15 0.47 6.70
C TRP A 59 -15.97 1.68 5.75
N TYR A 60 -16.79 1.78 4.69
CA TYR A 60 -16.75 2.77 3.61
C TYR A 60 -17.04 4.23 4.01
N ARG A 61 -16.86 4.59 5.29
CA ARG A 61 -16.90 5.98 5.71
C ARG A 61 -15.58 6.63 5.30
N LYS A 62 -15.66 7.67 4.45
CA LYS A 62 -14.52 8.50 4.00
C LYS A 62 -13.57 8.89 5.15
N SER A 63 -14.10 9.17 6.33
CA SER A 63 -13.32 9.50 7.53
C SER A 63 -12.49 8.34 8.08
N ALA A 64 -12.99 7.11 8.01
CA ALA A 64 -12.25 5.92 8.42
C ALA A 64 -11.10 5.65 7.45
N LEU A 65 -11.35 5.72 6.15
CA LEU A 65 -10.32 5.55 5.13
C LEU A 65 -9.22 6.61 5.24
N LYS A 66 -9.59 7.89 5.40
CA LYS A 66 -8.64 8.99 5.62
C LYS A 66 -7.72 8.72 6.80
N ARG A 67 -8.27 8.25 7.93
CA ARG A 67 -7.49 7.92 9.13
C ARG A 67 -6.53 6.76 8.90
N GLU A 68 -6.95 5.72 8.20
CA GLU A 68 -6.07 4.58 7.90
C GLU A 68 -4.96 4.95 6.91
N ALA A 69 -5.27 5.76 5.89
CA ALA A 69 -4.30 6.35 4.96
C ALA A 69 -3.23 7.15 5.71
N GLU A 70 -3.64 8.04 6.63
CA GLU A 70 -2.70 8.83 7.44
C GLU A 70 -1.79 7.95 8.32
N LYS A 71 -2.37 6.95 9.00
CA LYS A 71 -1.59 5.99 9.81
C LYS A 71 -0.60 5.21 8.95
N HIS A 72 -1.03 4.74 7.79
CA HIS A 72 -0.19 3.98 6.89
C HIS A 72 0.95 4.84 6.32
N ARG A 73 0.65 6.05 5.84
CA ARG A 73 1.67 7.01 5.43
C ARG A 73 2.69 7.25 6.53
N LYS A 74 2.26 7.41 7.79
CA LYS A 74 3.20 7.63 8.90
C LYS A 74 4.15 6.46 9.12
N ARG A 75 3.67 5.22 8.96
CA ARG A 75 4.52 4.02 8.99
C ARG A 75 5.52 4.04 7.83
N CYS A 76 5.08 4.38 6.63
CA CYS A 76 5.93 4.48 5.45
C CYS A 76 7.01 5.56 5.57
N GLU A 77 6.69 6.75 6.10
CA GLU A 77 7.68 7.79 6.39
C GLU A 77 8.77 7.31 7.35
N ASN A 78 8.39 6.57 8.39
CA ASN A 78 9.35 6.03 9.34
C ASN A 78 10.23 4.96 8.69
N TYR A 79 9.65 4.10 7.85
CA TYR A 79 10.41 3.10 7.08
C TYR A 79 11.37 3.76 6.08
N SER A 80 10.90 4.81 5.40
CA SER A 80 11.71 5.63 4.48
C SER A 80 12.92 6.24 5.20
N LYS A 81 12.70 6.88 6.37
CA LYS A 81 13.79 7.43 7.20
C LYS A 81 14.75 6.37 7.73
N LEU A 82 14.25 5.18 8.08
CA LEU A 82 15.07 4.07 8.55
C LEU A 82 15.97 3.51 7.45
N THR A 83 15.46 3.44 6.21
CA THR A 83 16.13 2.78 5.08
C THR A 83 16.84 3.74 4.14
N ASN A 84 16.67 5.06 4.36
CA ASN A 84 17.12 6.14 3.49
C ASN A 84 16.71 5.95 2.02
N GLN A 85 15.50 5.43 1.80
CA GLN A 85 14.91 5.17 0.49
C GLN A 85 13.55 5.87 0.38
N ARG A 86 13.19 6.38 -0.81
CA ARG A 86 11.84 6.89 -1.07
C ARG A 86 10.85 5.71 -1.07
N VAL A 87 9.72 5.87 -0.39
CA VAL A 87 8.70 4.83 -0.21
C VAL A 87 7.34 5.43 -0.51
N TYR A 88 6.59 4.78 -1.38
CA TYR A 88 5.24 5.17 -1.78
C TYR A 88 4.21 4.39 -0.95
N PRO A 89 3.39 5.05 -0.11
CA PRO A 89 2.33 4.41 0.65
C PRO A 89 1.16 4.00 -0.24
N VAL A 90 0.77 2.73 -0.18
CA VAL A 90 -0.35 2.17 -0.94
C VAL A 90 -1.24 1.33 -0.02
N ILE A 91 -2.53 1.61 0.01
CA ILE A 91 -3.54 0.73 0.60
C ILE A 91 -4.22 0.00 -0.54
N VAL A 92 -4.31 -1.33 -0.45
CA VAL A 92 -5.08 -2.13 -1.40
C VAL A 92 -6.37 -2.59 -0.77
N SER A 93 -7.53 -2.18 -1.29
CA SER A 93 -8.84 -2.55 -0.73
C SER A 93 -9.51 -3.69 -1.49
N LEU A 94 -10.11 -4.65 -0.78
CA LEU A 94 -10.84 -5.76 -1.44
C LEU A 94 -12.11 -5.30 -2.19
N ILE A 95 -12.69 -4.16 -1.82
CA ILE A 95 -13.94 -3.69 -2.42
C ILE A 95 -13.63 -2.81 -3.63
N ASP A 96 -14.46 -2.96 -4.67
CA ASP A 96 -14.53 -2.13 -5.87
C ASP A 96 -14.93 -0.69 -5.49
N ASP A 97 -13.92 0.15 -5.35
CA ASP A 97 -14.03 1.59 -5.20
C ASP A 97 -13.38 2.26 -6.41
N ARG A 98 -13.41 3.59 -6.51
CA ARG A 98 -12.49 4.27 -7.44
C ARG A 98 -11.09 4.29 -6.83
N LEU A 99 -10.06 4.43 -7.67
CA LEU A 99 -8.74 4.86 -7.19
C LEU A 99 -8.90 6.20 -6.46
N ILE A 100 -8.41 6.29 -5.23
CA ILE A 100 -8.46 7.55 -4.46
C ILE A 100 -7.11 7.85 -3.84
N PHE A 101 -6.73 9.13 -3.86
CA PHE A 101 -5.56 9.63 -3.15
C PHE A 101 -5.99 10.37 -1.88
N TYR A 102 -5.49 9.94 -0.73
CA TYR A 102 -5.77 10.58 0.55
C TYR A 102 -4.49 10.84 1.32
N GLU A 103 -4.25 12.11 1.67
CA GLU A 103 -3.22 12.51 2.62
C GLU A 103 -1.83 11.92 2.27
N GLY A 104 -1.44 11.83 1.00
CA GLY A 104 -0.15 11.26 0.61
C GLY A 104 -0.12 9.73 0.56
N CYS A 105 -1.26 9.06 0.38
CA CYS A 105 -1.39 7.61 0.29
C CYS A 105 -2.37 7.25 -0.83
N ALA A 106 -1.95 6.38 -1.75
CA ALA A 106 -2.83 5.84 -2.77
C ALA A 106 -3.70 4.74 -2.17
N VAL A 107 -5.01 4.77 -2.46
CA VAL A 107 -5.96 3.71 -2.13
C VAL A 107 -6.40 3.08 -3.44
N VAL A 108 -5.98 1.84 -3.66
CA VAL A 108 -6.13 1.10 -4.91
C VAL A 108 -7.09 -0.07 -4.68
N PRO A 109 -8.25 -0.13 -5.35
CA PRO A 109 -9.10 -1.32 -5.35
C PRO A 109 -8.33 -2.53 -5.90
N PHE A 110 -8.55 -3.71 -5.32
CA PHE A 110 -7.86 -4.93 -5.73
C PHE A 110 -8.08 -5.23 -7.22
N ASP A 111 -9.29 -5.02 -7.73
CA ASP A 111 -9.63 -5.24 -9.14
C ASP A 111 -8.90 -4.27 -10.10
N ALA A 112 -8.52 -3.09 -9.60
CA ALA A 112 -7.73 -2.10 -10.34
C ALA A 112 -6.22 -2.23 -10.10
N LEU A 113 -5.77 -3.12 -9.20
CA LEU A 113 -4.37 -3.21 -8.79
C LEU A 113 -3.45 -3.55 -9.98
N ASN A 114 -3.86 -4.49 -10.84
CA ASN A 114 -3.03 -4.86 -11.97
C ASN A 114 -2.83 -3.69 -12.95
N ASP A 115 -3.89 -2.96 -13.27
CA ASP A 115 -3.81 -1.77 -14.14
C ASP A 115 -2.94 -0.67 -13.49
N PHE A 116 -3.10 -0.45 -12.19
CA PHE A 116 -2.26 0.46 -11.41
C PHE A 116 -0.77 0.11 -11.51
N LEU A 117 -0.41 -1.18 -11.43
CA LEU A 117 0.99 -1.62 -11.50
C LEU A 117 1.57 -1.58 -12.93
N LEU A 118 0.75 -1.79 -13.95
CA LEU A 118 1.13 -1.64 -15.36
C LEU A 118 1.41 -0.17 -15.70
N ASN A 119 0.61 0.75 -15.15
CA ASN A 119 0.72 2.19 -15.37
C ASN A 119 1.40 2.93 -14.21
N ILE A 120 2.26 2.26 -13.46
CA ILE A 120 2.74 2.78 -12.17
C ILE A 120 3.49 4.11 -12.28
N ASP A 121 4.26 4.33 -13.35
CA ASP A 121 5.01 5.56 -13.54
C ASP A 121 4.07 6.77 -13.68
N TYR A 122 2.98 6.61 -14.43
CA TYR A 122 1.94 7.62 -14.57
C TYR A 122 1.30 7.93 -13.21
N TYR A 123 0.85 6.90 -12.48
CA TYR A 123 0.20 7.11 -11.20
C TYR A 123 1.13 7.67 -10.12
N LEU A 124 2.40 7.27 -10.09
CA LEU A 124 3.34 7.82 -9.12
C LEU A 124 3.62 9.29 -9.40
N ALA A 125 3.77 9.68 -10.67
CA ALA A 125 3.91 11.08 -11.06
C ALA A 125 2.64 11.88 -10.70
N GLU A 126 1.46 11.42 -11.13
CA GLU A 126 0.18 12.11 -10.91
C GLU A 126 -0.17 12.27 -9.42
N LEU A 127 0.15 11.27 -8.59
CA LEU A 127 -0.30 11.23 -7.20
C LEU A 127 0.74 11.75 -6.20
N PHE A 128 2.03 11.60 -6.49
CA PHE A 128 3.10 11.85 -5.50
C PHE A 128 4.16 12.85 -5.96
N GLU A 129 4.02 13.41 -7.16
CA GLU A 129 4.91 14.43 -7.71
C GLU A 129 4.07 15.67 -8.06
N ASP A 130 4.60 16.85 -7.73
CA ASP A 130 3.95 18.15 -7.99
C ASP A 130 4.23 18.63 -9.43
#